data_AF-A0A3D0FNH6-F1
#
_entry.id   AF-A0A3D0FNH6-F1
#
_cell.length_a   1.000
_cell.length_b   1.000
_cell.length_c   1.000
_cell.angle_alpha   90.00
_cell.angle_beta   90.00
_cell.angle_gamma   90.00
#
_symmetry.space_group_name_H-M   'P 1'
#
loop_
_entity.id
_entity.type
_entity.pdbx_description
1 polymer ?
#
loop_
_entity_poly.entity_id
_entity_poly.type
_entity_poly.pdbx_seq_one_letter_code
_entity_poly.pdbx_strand_id
1 'polypeptide(L)'
;MISKIIDESLVEGLKTLVEDASSVVIIGHMGPDGDAIGSCLATMHFLRKVGKESVHVMVPNAFPDFLAWMPGADEILVYEDKTDLCNEYLRTADLVMCLDFNSLKRIGAMENAVRANSGKKALIDHHLYPEDFADLVISYPLMAASCELVFRLICRMGYAALIDLPIAECIYTGLMTDTGNFSYNSNNAELYVIISEVMRLGVDKDRIYRNVFNNYSYHRMRLMGYCLYKKMQIFPQYHTALITLSEAELEQFHYHPGDTEGIVNLPMSISGIYFSCLMREEGDKVKISLRSQGAFPTNQVAA
;
A
#
# COMPACT_ATOMS: atom_id res chain seq x y z
N MET A 1 -13.40 -4.68 -22.85
CA MET A 1 -13.16 -3.24 -22.68
C MET A 1 -13.43 -2.93 -21.22
N ILE A 2 -12.46 -2.38 -20.51
CA ILE A 2 -12.58 -2.05 -19.08
C ILE A 2 -13.49 -0.81 -18.94
N SER A 3 -14.38 -0.80 -17.95
CA SER A 3 -15.31 0.31 -17.74
C SER A 3 -14.61 1.61 -17.34
N LYS A 4 -15.19 2.74 -17.78
CA LYS A 4 -14.72 4.09 -17.47
C LYS A 4 -15.29 4.57 -16.13
N ILE A 5 -14.82 4.01 -15.03
CA ILE A 5 -15.32 4.37 -13.68
C ILE A 5 -14.78 5.71 -13.17
N ILE A 6 -13.56 6.09 -13.58
CA ILE A 6 -12.94 7.37 -13.16
C ILE A 6 -13.53 8.49 -14.01
N ASP A 7 -14.02 9.54 -13.36
CA ASP A 7 -14.61 10.70 -14.02
C ASP A 7 -13.60 11.31 -15.01
N GLU A 8 -14.05 11.63 -16.23
CA GLU A 8 -13.17 12.14 -17.28
C GLU A 8 -12.51 13.47 -16.90
N SER A 9 -13.19 14.33 -16.12
CA SER A 9 -12.61 15.58 -15.64
C SER A 9 -11.45 15.36 -14.68
N LEU A 10 -11.49 14.29 -13.88
CA LEU A 10 -10.40 13.90 -12.99
C LEU A 10 -9.23 13.31 -13.77
N VAL A 11 -9.51 12.52 -14.81
CA VAL A 11 -8.47 11.98 -15.72
C VAL A 11 -7.72 13.12 -16.40
N GLU A 12 -8.44 14.08 -16.99
CA GLU A 12 -7.78 15.20 -17.67
C GLU A 12 -7.12 16.18 -16.70
N GLY A 13 -7.70 16.37 -15.51
CA GLY A 13 -7.06 17.12 -14.43
C GLY A 13 -5.72 16.52 -14.03
N LEU A 14 -5.66 15.21 -13.82
CA LEU A 14 -4.42 14.52 -13.48
C LEU A 14 -3.41 14.60 -14.64
N LYS A 15 -3.87 14.39 -15.87
CA LYS A 15 -3.02 14.49 -17.05
C LYS A 15 -2.38 15.86 -17.17
N THR A 16 -3.16 16.92 -16.99
CA THR A 16 -2.66 18.31 -17.00
C THR A 16 -1.61 18.52 -15.91
N LEU A 17 -1.88 18.09 -14.67
CA LEU A 17 -0.90 18.18 -13.58
C LEU A 17 0.40 17.43 -13.89
N VAL A 18 0.30 16.23 -14.48
CA VAL A 18 1.47 15.46 -14.91
C VAL A 18 2.21 16.20 -16.02
N GLU A 19 1.54 16.68 -17.06
CA GLU A 19 2.18 17.37 -18.19
C GLU A 19 2.91 18.65 -17.74
N ASP A 20 2.29 19.45 -16.87
CA ASP A 20 2.84 20.73 -16.38
C ASP A 20 4.00 20.58 -15.39
N ALA A 21 4.02 19.51 -14.59
CA ALA A 21 5.02 19.34 -13.53
C ALA A 21 6.41 19.03 -14.10
N SER A 22 7.45 19.74 -13.65
CA SER A 22 8.85 19.41 -13.99
C SER A 22 9.50 18.50 -12.96
N SER A 23 9.05 18.60 -11.70
CA SER A 23 9.49 17.79 -10.57
C SER A 23 8.30 17.17 -9.85
N VAL A 24 8.37 15.86 -9.61
CA VAL A 24 7.30 15.08 -8.99
C VAL A 24 7.83 14.31 -7.79
N VAL A 25 7.14 14.45 -6.65
CA VAL A 25 7.33 13.59 -5.49
C VAL A 25 6.13 12.68 -5.35
N ILE A 26 6.37 11.37 -5.21
CA ILE A 26 5.35 10.35 -5.00
C ILE A 26 5.49 9.86 -3.56
N ILE A 27 4.40 9.83 -2.81
CA ILE A 27 4.41 9.49 -1.39
C ILE A 27 3.48 8.31 -1.15
N GLY A 28 3.98 7.31 -0.41
CA GLY A 28 3.19 6.23 0.19
C GLY A 28 3.01 6.42 1.70
N HIS A 29 2.20 5.57 2.34
CA HIS A 29 1.87 5.71 3.76
C HIS A 29 2.88 5.07 4.72
N MET A 30 2.73 5.36 6.01
CA MET A 30 3.53 4.77 7.10
C MET A 30 3.16 3.30 7.31
N GLY A 31 4.18 2.46 7.51
CA GLY A 31 4.07 1.01 7.40
C GLY A 31 3.64 0.58 6.00
N PRO A 32 4.33 1.04 4.95
CA PRO A 32 3.94 0.80 3.55
C PRO A 32 3.93 -0.71 3.24
N ASP A 33 2.90 -1.14 2.51
CA ASP A 33 2.72 -2.52 2.07
C ASP A 33 2.87 -2.65 0.55
N GLY A 34 2.47 -3.80 0.00
CA GLY A 34 2.63 -4.08 -1.43
C GLY A 34 1.82 -3.16 -2.34
N ASP A 35 0.68 -2.61 -1.89
CA ASP A 35 -0.12 -1.70 -2.72
C ASP A 35 0.42 -0.28 -2.67
N ALA A 36 0.82 0.19 -1.49
CA ALA A 36 1.52 1.47 -1.34
C ALA A 36 2.81 1.50 -2.19
N ILE A 37 3.67 0.49 -2.04
CA ILE A 37 4.93 0.42 -2.81
C ILE A 37 4.66 0.17 -4.30
N GLY A 38 3.74 -0.74 -4.64
CA GLY A 38 3.40 -1.06 -6.03
C GLY A 38 2.82 0.13 -6.78
N SER A 39 1.90 0.87 -6.18
CA SER A 39 1.25 2.02 -6.81
C SER A 39 2.24 3.17 -6.98
N CYS A 40 3.13 3.39 -6.00
CA CYS A 40 4.19 4.39 -6.08
C CYS A 40 5.21 4.06 -7.18
N LEU A 41 5.73 2.84 -7.23
CA LEU A 41 6.73 2.44 -8.24
C LEU A 41 6.13 2.37 -9.64
N ALA A 42 4.91 1.86 -9.80
CA ALA A 42 4.21 1.87 -11.08
C ALA A 42 4.05 3.29 -11.62
N THR A 43 3.68 4.24 -10.76
CA THR A 43 3.56 5.66 -11.10
C THR A 43 4.92 6.26 -11.45
N MET A 44 5.97 5.96 -10.69
CA MET A 44 7.34 6.43 -10.97
C MET A 44 7.82 5.99 -12.36
N HIS A 45 7.69 4.70 -12.68
CA HIS A 45 8.08 4.15 -13.99
C HIS A 45 7.27 4.77 -15.12
N PHE A 46 5.97 4.97 -14.92
CA PHE A 46 5.12 5.67 -15.88
C PHE A 46 5.56 7.11 -16.11
N LEU A 47 5.80 7.90 -15.04
CA LEU A 47 6.21 9.30 -15.14
C LEU A 47 7.53 9.46 -15.90
N ARG A 48 8.49 8.57 -15.66
CA ARG A 48 9.76 8.54 -16.42
C ARG A 48 9.53 8.29 -17.90
N LYS A 49 8.61 7.40 -18.28
CA LYS A 49 8.28 7.13 -19.68
C LYS A 49 7.57 8.28 -20.40
N VAL A 50 6.87 9.15 -19.67
CA VAL A 50 6.32 10.40 -20.23
C VAL A 50 7.31 11.57 -20.16
N GLY A 51 8.59 11.29 -19.87
CA GLY A 51 9.69 12.25 -19.97
C GLY A 51 9.94 13.09 -18.71
N LYS A 52 9.45 12.65 -17.54
CA LYS A 52 9.77 13.31 -16.26
C LYS A 52 11.11 12.81 -15.73
N GLU A 53 12.07 13.72 -15.67
CA GLU A 53 13.44 13.43 -15.21
C GLU A 53 13.56 13.48 -13.68
N SER A 54 12.85 14.42 -13.03
CA SER A 54 12.86 14.59 -11.57
C SER A 54 11.64 13.91 -10.95
N VAL A 55 11.78 12.62 -10.64
CA VAL A 55 10.73 11.80 -10.00
C VAL A 55 11.32 11.07 -8.81
N HIS A 56 10.78 11.34 -7.62
CA HIS A 56 11.26 10.78 -6.36
C HIS A 56 10.13 10.09 -5.60
N VAL A 57 10.32 8.80 -5.27
CA VAL A 57 9.41 8.05 -4.40
C VAL A 57 9.87 8.14 -2.96
N MET A 58 8.96 8.44 -2.05
CA MET A 58 9.23 8.56 -0.62
C MET A 58 8.22 7.77 0.21
N VAL A 59 8.70 7.18 1.29
CA VAL A 59 7.85 6.58 2.32
C VAL A 59 8.31 7.04 3.71
N PRO A 60 7.43 7.13 4.72
CA PRO A 60 7.80 7.64 6.03
C PRO A 60 8.86 6.78 6.74
N ASN A 61 8.71 5.46 6.65
CA ASN A 61 9.52 4.47 7.37
C ASN A 61 9.83 3.27 6.47
N ALA A 62 10.74 2.40 6.92
CA ALA A 62 11.15 1.22 6.16
C ALA A 62 9.98 0.30 5.77
N PHE A 63 10.04 -0.24 4.55
CA PHE A 63 9.11 -1.24 4.04
C PHE A 63 9.68 -2.66 4.19
N PRO A 64 8.85 -3.71 4.20
CA PRO A 64 9.33 -5.08 4.41
C PRO A 64 10.29 -5.57 3.30
N ASP A 65 11.32 -6.33 3.69
CA ASP A 65 12.33 -6.90 2.78
C ASP A 65 11.73 -7.73 1.62
N PHE A 66 10.56 -8.34 1.83
CA PHE A 66 9.86 -9.10 0.81
C PHE A 66 9.32 -8.23 -0.35
N LEU A 67 9.45 -6.91 -0.29
CA LEU A 67 9.14 -5.97 -1.37
C LEU A 67 10.41 -5.39 -2.03
N ALA A 68 11.60 -5.61 -1.45
CA ALA A 68 12.86 -5.01 -1.93
C ALA A 68 13.30 -5.50 -3.33
N TRP A 69 12.70 -6.57 -3.84
CA TRP A 69 12.95 -7.09 -5.19
C TRP A 69 12.20 -6.31 -6.28
N MET A 70 11.22 -5.47 -5.91
CA MET A 70 10.38 -4.78 -6.88
C MET A 70 11.21 -3.79 -7.72
N PRO A 71 10.95 -3.66 -9.04
CA PRO A 71 11.72 -2.77 -9.90
C PRO A 71 11.72 -1.32 -9.39
N GLY A 72 12.89 -0.77 -9.03
CA GLY A 72 13.05 0.59 -8.51
C GLY A 72 12.85 0.73 -6.99
N ALA A 73 12.64 -0.36 -6.25
CA ALA A 73 12.51 -0.32 -4.80
C ALA A 73 13.78 0.21 -4.10
N ASP A 74 14.96 0.00 -4.69
CA ASP A 74 16.24 0.51 -4.23
C ASP A 74 16.39 2.04 -4.36
N GLU A 75 15.53 2.68 -5.15
CA GLU A 75 15.50 4.13 -5.34
C GLU A 75 14.58 4.84 -4.32
N ILE A 76 13.77 4.10 -3.57
CA ILE A 76 12.82 4.65 -2.60
C ILE A 76 13.59 5.37 -1.48
N LEU A 77 13.17 6.60 -1.19
CA LEU A 77 13.68 7.38 -0.09
C LEU A 77 12.86 7.12 1.17
N VAL A 78 13.46 6.46 2.14
CA VAL A 78 12.88 6.32 3.48
C VAL A 78 13.12 7.63 4.24
N TYR A 79 12.04 8.31 4.63
CA TYR A 79 12.10 9.64 5.23
C TYR A 79 12.89 9.64 6.54
N GLU A 80 12.65 8.67 7.42
CA GLU A 80 13.40 8.50 8.68
C GLU A 80 14.93 8.43 8.49
N ASP A 81 15.39 7.86 7.38
CA ASP A 81 16.82 7.69 7.07
C ASP A 81 17.42 8.90 6.33
N LYS A 82 16.59 9.62 5.56
CA LYS A 82 17.04 10.66 4.60
C LYS A 82 16.25 11.96 4.72
N THR A 83 15.86 12.34 5.95
CA THR A 83 14.99 13.49 6.25
C THR A 83 15.33 14.77 5.48
N ASP A 84 16.60 15.20 5.50
CA ASP A 84 17.00 16.47 4.87
C ASP A 84 16.84 16.44 3.35
N LEU A 85 17.24 15.34 2.72
CA LEU A 85 17.12 15.14 1.28
C LEU A 85 15.65 15.07 0.84
N CYS A 86 14.82 14.34 1.60
CA CYS A 86 13.38 14.28 1.34
C CYS A 86 12.72 15.65 1.47
N ASN A 87 13.08 16.43 2.50
CA ASN A 87 12.57 17.79 2.70
C ASN A 87 13.03 18.75 1.58
N GLU A 88 14.24 18.57 1.03
CA GLU A 88 14.70 19.33 -0.12
C GLU A 88 13.82 19.08 -1.34
N TYR A 89 13.62 17.82 -1.71
CA TYR A 89 12.77 17.44 -2.84
C TYR A 89 11.31 17.86 -2.64
N LEU A 90 10.75 17.68 -1.44
CA LEU A 90 9.39 18.12 -1.11
C LEU A 90 9.24 19.63 -1.22
N ARG A 91 10.24 20.42 -0.83
CA ARG A 91 10.17 21.88 -0.89
C ARG A 91 10.11 22.41 -2.33
N THR A 92 10.74 21.71 -3.28
CA THR A 92 10.84 22.14 -4.68
C THR A 92 9.87 21.42 -5.63
N ALA A 93 9.16 20.40 -5.17
CA ALA A 93 8.24 19.62 -6.00
C ALA A 93 7.10 20.47 -6.57
N ASP A 94 6.91 20.43 -7.89
CA ASP A 94 5.78 21.05 -8.58
C ASP A 94 4.49 20.26 -8.38
N LEU A 95 4.63 18.93 -8.29
CA LEU A 95 3.53 17.99 -8.05
C LEU A 95 3.91 17.00 -6.95
N VAL A 96 3.04 16.86 -5.96
CA VAL A 96 3.09 15.82 -4.94
C VAL A 96 1.93 14.86 -5.19
N MET A 97 2.25 13.62 -5.56
CA MET A 97 1.28 12.55 -5.74
C MET A 97 1.20 11.73 -4.46
N CYS A 98 0.04 11.73 -3.81
CA CYS A 98 -0.25 10.99 -2.59
C CYS A 98 -1.01 9.72 -2.96
N LEU A 99 -0.36 8.56 -2.79
CA LEU A 99 -0.90 7.28 -3.22
C LEU A 99 -1.19 6.40 -2.00
N ASP A 100 -2.36 5.79 -2.01
CA ASP A 100 -2.75 4.76 -1.03
C ASP A 100 -2.90 5.25 0.42
N PHE A 101 -3.18 6.53 0.59
CA PHE A 101 -3.63 7.09 1.86
C PHE A 101 -4.47 8.33 1.67
N ASN A 102 -5.33 8.62 2.63
CA ASN A 102 -6.32 9.68 2.49
C ASN A 102 -6.33 10.70 3.64
N SER A 103 -5.33 10.64 4.52
CA SER A 103 -5.11 11.59 5.62
C SER A 103 -3.62 11.87 5.76
N LEU A 104 -3.23 13.13 5.94
CA LEU A 104 -1.81 13.48 6.10
C LEU A 104 -1.19 12.90 7.38
N LYS A 105 -2.00 12.50 8.35
CA LYS A 105 -1.50 11.77 9.54
C LYS A 105 -0.88 10.43 9.17
N ARG A 106 -1.28 9.83 8.04
CA ARG A 106 -0.75 8.56 7.54
C ARG A 106 0.68 8.64 7.05
N ILE A 107 1.25 9.83 6.87
CA ILE A 107 2.64 10.04 6.45
C ILE A 107 3.55 10.53 7.58
N GLY A 108 3.06 10.56 8.82
CA GLY A 108 3.87 10.82 10.01
C GLY A 108 4.65 12.13 9.95
N ALA A 109 5.97 12.07 10.17
CA ALA A 109 6.83 13.25 10.22
C ALA A 109 6.87 14.07 8.91
N MET A 110 6.47 13.46 7.78
CA MET A 110 6.38 14.14 6.50
C MET A 110 5.21 15.14 6.40
N GLU A 111 4.20 15.04 7.29
CA GLU A 111 2.96 15.82 7.21
C GLU A 111 3.23 17.33 7.05
N ASN A 112 4.09 17.90 7.89
CA ASN A 112 4.37 19.34 7.87
C ASN A 112 5.05 19.77 6.58
N ALA A 113 5.99 18.97 6.07
CA ALA A 113 6.69 19.27 4.82
C ALA A 113 5.75 19.20 3.61
N VAL A 114 4.88 18.19 3.56
CA VAL A 114 3.86 18.06 2.50
C VAL A 114 2.85 19.19 2.56
N ARG A 115 2.41 19.59 3.75
CA ARG A 115 1.48 20.71 3.93
C ARG A 115 2.10 22.06 3.53
N ALA A 116 3.39 22.25 3.81
CA ALA A 116 4.13 23.47 3.49
C ALA A 116 4.54 23.59 2.01
N ASN A 117 4.59 22.47 1.26
CA ASN A 117 4.88 22.51 -0.17
C ASN A 117 3.81 23.33 -0.92
N SER A 118 4.26 24.24 -1.79
CA SER A 118 3.39 25.10 -2.61
C SER A 118 2.98 24.49 -3.95
N GLY A 119 3.55 23.33 -4.30
CA GLY A 119 3.19 22.56 -5.48
C GLY A 119 1.78 21.96 -5.38
N LYS A 120 1.30 21.49 -6.53
CA LYS A 120 0.00 20.83 -6.66
C LYS A 120 0.01 19.48 -5.99
N LYS A 121 -1.11 19.09 -5.39
CA LYS A 121 -1.27 17.80 -4.71
C LYS A 121 -2.35 16.98 -5.40
N ALA A 122 -2.03 15.75 -5.77
CA ALA A 122 -2.98 14.81 -6.34
C ALA A 122 -3.10 13.58 -5.43
N LEU A 123 -4.31 13.28 -4.97
CA LEU A 123 -4.64 12.09 -4.20
C LEU A 123 -5.15 10.98 -5.14
N ILE A 124 -4.56 9.79 -5.08
CA ILE A 124 -5.04 8.58 -5.75
C ILE A 124 -5.16 7.47 -4.71
N ASP A 125 -6.38 7.11 -4.36
CA ASP A 125 -6.63 6.26 -3.20
C ASP A 125 -7.97 5.51 -3.27
N HIS A 126 -8.06 4.39 -2.57
CA HIS A 126 -9.26 3.55 -2.48
C HIS A 126 -9.76 3.36 -1.03
N HIS A 127 -9.24 4.12 -0.06
CA HIS A 127 -9.73 4.10 1.31
C HIS A 127 -10.97 4.98 1.48
N LEU A 128 -11.81 4.65 2.46
CA LEU A 128 -12.97 5.45 2.81
C LEU A 128 -12.58 6.76 3.51
N TYR A 129 -13.35 7.83 3.25
CA TYR A 129 -13.30 9.12 3.97
C TYR A 129 -12.00 9.94 3.73
N PRO A 130 -11.74 10.39 2.49
CA PRO A 130 -10.60 11.25 2.23
C PRO A 130 -10.70 12.62 2.91
N GLU A 131 -9.59 13.08 3.48
CA GLU A 131 -9.40 14.45 3.98
C GLU A 131 -9.21 15.44 2.83
N ASP A 132 -9.55 16.71 3.11
CA ASP A 132 -9.41 17.81 2.15
C ASP A 132 -8.00 18.44 2.26
N PHE A 133 -7.04 17.86 1.55
CA PHE A 133 -5.66 18.39 1.49
C PHE A 133 -5.06 18.44 0.07
N ALA A 134 -5.68 17.79 -0.91
CA ALA A 134 -5.18 17.68 -2.28
C ALA A 134 -5.97 18.57 -3.25
N ASP A 135 -5.29 19.18 -4.21
CA ASP A 135 -5.93 19.98 -5.28
C ASP A 135 -6.79 19.11 -6.21
N LEU A 136 -6.39 17.85 -6.42
CA LEU A 136 -7.11 16.87 -7.22
C LEU A 136 -7.32 15.59 -6.40
N VAL A 137 -8.56 15.14 -6.27
CA VAL A 137 -8.94 14.00 -5.44
C VAL A 137 -9.54 12.88 -6.29
N ILE A 138 -8.82 11.76 -6.39
CA ILE A 138 -9.26 10.52 -7.05
C ILE A 138 -9.41 9.46 -5.96
N SER A 139 -10.59 9.44 -5.32
CA SER A 139 -10.92 8.51 -4.23
C SER A 139 -12.05 7.58 -4.66
N TYR A 140 -11.73 6.28 -4.81
CA TYR A 140 -12.67 5.27 -5.33
C TYR A 140 -12.71 4.03 -4.43
N PRO A 141 -13.49 4.06 -3.32
CA PRO A 141 -13.41 3.00 -2.31
C PRO A 141 -13.94 1.62 -2.68
N LEU A 142 -14.55 1.50 -3.86
CA LEU A 142 -15.01 0.22 -4.40
C LEU A 142 -13.92 -0.51 -5.19
N MET A 143 -12.76 0.12 -5.41
CA MET A 143 -11.63 -0.51 -6.09
C MET A 143 -10.86 -1.43 -5.17
N ALA A 144 -10.29 -2.47 -5.77
CA ALA A 144 -9.63 -3.52 -5.03
C ALA A 144 -8.25 -3.13 -4.51
N ALA A 145 -7.65 -2.07 -5.05
CA ALA A 145 -6.33 -1.55 -4.69
C ALA A 145 -6.10 -0.16 -5.35
N SER A 146 -5.21 0.65 -4.80
CA SER A 146 -4.65 1.85 -5.43
C SER A 146 -3.90 1.52 -6.73
N CYS A 147 -3.24 0.36 -6.84
CA CYS A 147 -2.67 -0.14 -8.09
C CYS A 147 -3.70 -0.31 -9.22
N GLU A 148 -4.96 -0.66 -8.89
CA GLU A 148 -6.04 -0.73 -9.89
C GLU A 148 -6.33 0.66 -10.47
N LEU A 149 -6.36 1.67 -9.61
CA LEU A 149 -6.56 3.06 -10.02
C LEU A 149 -5.42 3.56 -10.90
N VAL A 150 -4.16 3.30 -10.51
CA VAL A 150 -2.98 3.67 -11.31
C VAL A 150 -3.07 3.05 -12.71
N PHE A 151 -3.36 1.75 -12.83
CA PHE A 151 -3.55 1.09 -14.13
C PHE A 151 -4.63 1.79 -14.98
N ARG A 152 -5.80 2.04 -14.38
CA ARG A 152 -6.94 2.68 -15.07
C ARG A 152 -6.61 4.10 -15.51
N LEU A 153 -5.91 4.88 -14.67
CA LEU A 153 -5.51 6.26 -14.97
C LEU A 153 -4.51 6.30 -16.14
N ILE A 154 -3.46 5.47 -16.12
CA ILE A 154 -2.49 5.39 -17.23
C ILE A 154 -3.20 5.06 -18.54
N CYS A 155 -4.10 4.08 -18.52
CA CYS A 155 -4.90 3.72 -19.70
C CYS A 155 -5.78 4.89 -20.17
N ARG A 156 -6.47 5.56 -19.25
CA ARG A 156 -7.46 6.61 -19.56
C ARG A 156 -6.83 7.92 -20.02
N MET A 157 -5.62 8.25 -19.56
CA MET A 157 -4.84 9.38 -20.07
C MET A 157 -4.31 9.16 -21.51
N GLY A 158 -4.49 7.95 -22.07
CA GLY A 158 -4.06 7.58 -23.42
C GLY A 158 -2.67 6.92 -23.48
N TYR A 159 -2.10 6.56 -22.33
CA TYR A 159 -0.75 6.03 -22.22
C TYR A 159 -0.68 4.52 -21.97
N ALA A 160 -1.73 3.77 -22.30
CA ALA A 160 -1.78 2.31 -22.12
C ALA A 160 -0.56 1.60 -22.75
N ALA A 161 -0.07 2.08 -23.89
CA ALA A 161 1.09 1.51 -24.59
C ALA A 161 2.43 1.70 -23.85
N LEU A 162 2.48 2.56 -22.81
CA LEU A 162 3.67 2.77 -21.99
C LEU A 162 3.76 1.78 -20.83
N ILE A 163 2.70 1.03 -20.52
CA ILE A 163 2.72 -0.01 -19.50
C ILE A 163 3.60 -1.15 -20.00
N ASP A 164 4.80 -1.27 -19.44
CA ASP A 164 5.75 -2.33 -19.70
C ASP A 164 5.90 -3.24 -18.48
N LEU A 165 6.84 -4.19 -18.55
CA LEU A 165 7.00 -5.22 -17.53
C LEU A 165 7.26 -4.63 -16.11
N PRO A 166 8.19 -3.68 -15.90
CA PRO A 166 8.37 -3.03 -14.59
C PRO A 166 7.08 -2.43 -14.00
N ILE A 167 6.30 -1.69 -14.80
CA ILE A 167 5.02 -1.12 -14.36
C ILE A 167 4.03 -2.25 -14.03
N ALA A 168 3.93 -3.25 -14.92
CA ALA A 168 3.03 -4.38 -14.79
C ALA A 168 3.31 -5.23 -13.55
N GLU A 169 4.59 -5.48 -13.20
CA GLU A 169 4.98 -6.20 -11.99
C GLU A 169 4.61 -5.43 -10.73
N CYS A 170 4.80 -4.11 -10.72
CA CYS A 170 4.40 -3.26 -9.59
C CYS A 170 2.89 -3.26 -9.39
N ILE A 171 2.12 -3.06 -10.48
CA ILE A 171 0.65 -3.11 -10.45
C ILE A 171 0.15 -4.48 -9.98
N TYR A 172 0.67 -5.57 -10.55
CA TYR A 172 0.25 -6.92 -10.16
C TYR A 172 0.52 -7.19 -8.68
N THR A 173 1.68 -6.73 -8.17
CA THR A 173 2.05 -6.90 -6.76
C THR A 173 1.02 -6.25 -5.84
N GLY A 174 0.66 -4.99 -6.07
CA GLY A 174 -0.34 -4.29 -5.24
C GLY A 174 -1.73 -4.92 -5.32
N LEU A 175 -2.19 -5.28 -6.53
CA LEU A 175 -3.45 -6.01 -6.71
C LEU A 175 -3.46 -7.32 -5.92
N MET A 176 -2.35 -8.06 -5.94
CA MET A 176 -2.21 -9.33 -5.23
C MET A 176 -2.18 -9.12 -3.72
N THR A 177 -1.43 -8.15 -3.20
CA THR A 177 -1.29 -7.96 -1.75
C THR A 177 -2.56 -7.42 -1.12
N ASP A 178 -3.21 -6.42 -1.74
CA ASP A 178 -4.37 -5.78 -1.12
C ASP A 178 -5.63 -6.64 -1.19
N THR A 179 -5.68 -7.62 -2.10
CA THR A 179 -6.77 -8.62 -2.16
C THR A 179 -6.44 -9.94 -1.47
N GLY A 180 -5.29 -10.03 -0.79
CA GLY A 180 -4.82 -11.24 -0.13
C GLY A 180 -4.70 -12.42 -1.08
N ASN A 181 -3.98 -12.22 -2.18
CA ASN A 181 -3.89 -13.14 -3.31
C ASN A 181 -5.27 -13.46 -3.89
N PHE A 182 -6.07 -12.41 -4.12
CA PHE A 182 -7.41 -12.47 -4.72
C PHE A 182 -8.42 -13.29 -3.91
N SER A 183 -8.25 -13.40 -2.60
CA SER A 183 -9.12 -14.17 -1.70
C SER A 183 -10.21 -13.33 -1.03
N TYR A 184 -10.07 -12.00 -1.01
CA TYR A 184 -11.08 -11.06 -0.54
C TYR A 184 -11.11 -9.79 -1.40
N ASN A 185 -12.24 -9.08 -1.38
CA ASN A 185 -12.49 -7.87 -2.20
C ASN A 185 -12.16 -8.03 -3.70
N SER A 186 -12.25 -9.25 -4.24
CA SER A 186 -11.72 -9.61 -5.57
C SER A 186 -12.78 -10.16 -6.53
N ASN A 187 -14.07 -9.97 -6.26
CA ASN A 187 -15.15 -10.53 -7.10
C ASN A 187 -15.43 -9.73 -8.38
N ASN A 188 -14.89 -8.54 -8.53
CA ASN A 188 -15.10 -7.73 -9.72
C ASN A 188 -14.41 -8.38 -10.93
N ALA A 189 -15.17 -8.74 -11.97
CA ALA A 189 -14.63 -9.38 -13.17
C ALA A 189 -13.56 -8.52 -13.89
N GLU A 190 -13.65 -7.19 -13.79
CA GLU A 190 -12.67 -6.30 -14.44
C GLU A 190 -11.28 -6.37 -13.81
N LEU A 191 -11.18 -6.72 -12.52
CA LEU A 191 -9.90 -6.97 -11.87
C LEU A 191 -9.13 -8.06 -12.62
N TYR A 192 -9.81 -9.15 -13.00
CA TYR A 192 -9.19 -10.25 -13.75
C TYR A 192 -8.90 -9.90 -15.21
N VAL A 193 -9.63 -8.94 -15.79
CA VAL A 193 -9.27 -8.36 -17.09
C VAL A 193 -7.95 -7.60 -16.97
N ILE A 194 -7.80 -6.75 -15.94
CA ILE A 194 -6.56 -6.02 -15.68
C ILE A 194 -5.39 -6.99 -15.43
N ILE A 195 -5.60 -8.02 -14.61
CA ILE A 195 -4.61 -9.09 -14.37
C ILE A 195 -4.20 -9.75 -15.69
N SER A 196 -5.16 -10.10 -16.55
CA SER A 196 -4.88 -10.66 -17.88
C SER A 196 -4.00 -9.71 -18.71
N GLU A 197 -4.31 -8.41 -18.73
CA GLU A 197 -3.54 -7.43 -19.49
C GLU A 197 -2.10 -7.27 -18.99
N VAL A 198 -1.90 -7.16 -17.67
CA VAL A 198 -0.53 -7.07 -17.12
C VAL A 198 0.24 -8.38 -17.29
N MET A 199 -0.42 -9.54 -17.21
CA MET A 199 0.21 -10.84 -17.48
C MET A 199 0.68 -10.99 -18.93
N ARG A 200 -0.02 -10.40 -19.91
CA ARG A 200 0.43 -10.40 -21.32
C ARG A 200 1.76 -9.69 -21.54
N LEU A 201 2.16 -8.81 -20.62
CA LEU A 201 3.43 -8.09 -20.65
C LEU A 201 4.61 -8.92 -20.11
N GLY A 202 4.36 -10.16 -19.65
CA GLY A 202 5.40 -11.08 -19.19
C GLY A 202 5.53 -11.20 -17.67
N VAL A 203 4.56 -10.71 -16.90
CA VAL A 203 4.55 -10.84 -15.44
C VAL A 203 4.58 -12.32 -15.03
N ASP A 204 5.64 -12.74 -14.35
CA ASP A 204 5.70 -14.05 -13.68
C ASP A 204 5.02 -13.94 -12.31
N LYS A 205 3.70 -14.12 -12.30
CA LYS A 205 2.90 -14.04 -11.08
C LYS A 205 3.36 -15.01 -9.98
N ASP A 206 3.90 -16.17 -10.34
CA ASP A 206 4.30 -17.19 -9.37
C ASP A 206 5.62 -16.78 -8.70
N ARG A 207 6.53 -16.14 -9.44
CA ARG A 207 7.72 -15.50 -8.87
C ARG A 207 7.34 -14.38 -7.92
N ILE A 208 6.41 -13.50 -8.31
CA ILE A 208 5.92 -12.42 -7.46
C ILE A 208 5.32 -12.98 -6.16
N TYR A 209 4.42 -13.96 -6.27
CA TYR A 209 3.85 -14.64 -5.10
C TYR A 209 4.94 -15.22 -4.20
N ARG A 210 5.93 -15.93 -4.76
CA ARG A 210 7.03 -16.50 -3.98
C ARG A 210 7.85 -15.43 -3.26
N ASN A 211 8.15 -14.32 -3.93
CA ASN A 211 8.94 -13.25 -3.35
C ASN A 211 8.21 -12.55 -2.19
N VAL A 212 6.88 -12.39 -2.28
CA VAL A 212 6.08 -11.71 -1.27
C VAL A 212 5.71 -12.62 -0.10
N PHE A 213 5.22 -13.84 -0.39
CA PHE A 213 4.63 -14.72 0.62
C PHE A 213 5.50 -15.92 1.00
N ASN A 214 6.54 -16.25 0.22
CA ASN A 214 7.43 -17.38 0.49
C ASN A 214 8.89 -16.93 0.71
N ASN A 215 9.10 -15.74 1.27
CA ASN A 215 10.43 -15.17 1.54
C ASN A 215 10.62 -14.76 3.01
N TYR A 216 9.96 -15.46 3.92
CA TYR A 216 10.01 -15.16 5.34
C TYR A 216 11.16 -15.88 6.05
N SER A 217 11.71 -15.25 7.08
CA SER A 217 12.70 -15.87 7.96
C SER A 217 12.09 -17.04 8.75
N TYR A 218 12.91 -18.02 9.13
CA TYR A 218 12.43 -19.10 10.02
C TYR A 218 12.03 -18.57 11.40
N HIS A 219 12.65 -17.46 11.83
CA HIS A 219 12.30 -16.71 13.04
C HIS A 219 10.83 -16.25 13.01
N ARG A 220 10.43 -15.57 11.92
CA ARG A 220 9.05 -15.17 11.67
C ARG A 220 8.09 -16.36 11.70
N MET A 221 8.44 -17.45 11.03
CA MET A 221 7.58 -18.65 10.99
C MET A 221 7.38 -19.26 12.38
N ARG A 222 8.43 -19.25 13.23
CA ARG A 222 8.33 -19.70 14.62
C ARG A 222 7.53 -18.75 15.50
N LEU A 223 7.69 -17.44 15.33
CA LEU A 223 6.88 -16.42 15.99
C LEU A 223 5.39 -16.60 15.66
N MET A 224 5.06 -16.81 14.38
CA MET A 224 3.69 -17.10 13.95
C MET A 224 3.15 -18.36 14.64
N GLY A 225 3.93 -19.45 14.67
CA GLY A 225 3.55 -20.67 15.39
C GLY A 225 3.32 -20.42 16.89
N TYR A 226 4.17 -19.62 17.53
CA TYR A 226 4.01 -19.20 18.93
C TYR A 226 2.74 -18.38 19.15
N CYS A 227 2.46 -17.41 18.28
CA CYS A 227 1.24 -16.59 18.34
C CYS A 227 0.00 -17.47 18.32
N LEU A 228 -0.09 -18.39 17.36
CA LEU A 228 -1.25 -19.26 17.19
C LEU A 228 -1.40 -20.29 18.32
N TYR A 229 -0.29 -20.91 18.74
CA TYR A 229 -0.35 -22.01 19.70
C TYR A 229 -0.40 -21.55 21.16
N LYS A 230 0.30 -20.45 21.52
CA LYS A 230 0.44 -20.00 22.91
C LYS A 230 -0.32 -18.72 23.24
N LYS A 231 -0.46 -17.79 22.28
CA LYS A 231 -0.94 -16.44 22.57
C LYS A 231 -2.38 -16.18 22.15
N MET A 232 -2.87 -16.93 21.16
CA MET A 232 -4.23 -16.77 20.66
C MET A 232 -5.27 -17.14 21.72
N GLN A 233 -6.12 -16.17 22.04
CA GLN A 233 -7.29 -16.31 22.88
C GLN A 233 -8.54 -16.21 22.00
N ILE A 234 -9.48 -17.15 22.16
CA ILE A 234 -10.73 -17.17 21.41
C ILE A 234 -11.88 -16.80 22.35
N PHE A 235 -12.76 -15.92 21.88
CA PHE A 235 -13.99 -15.52 22.54
C PHE A 235 -15.19 -15.89 21.65
N PRO A 236 -15.66 -17.15 21.68
CA PRO A 236 -16.69 -17.63 20.76
C PRO A 236 -17.99 -16.83 20.85
N GLN A 237 -18.37 -16.39 22.06
CA GLN A 237 -19.57 -15.59 22.30
C GLN A 237 -19.54 -14.21 21.63
N TYR A 238 -18.34 -13.74 21.24
CA TYR A 238 -18.13 -12.47 20.54
C TYR A 238 -17.63 -12.67 19.11
N HIS A 239 -17.56 -13.91 18.61
CA HIS A 239 -16.99 -14.23 17.31
C HIS A 239 -15.60 -13.60 17.09
N THR A 240 -14.80 -13.53 18.16
CA THR A 240 -13.58 -12.71 18.21
C THR A 240 -12.37 -13.53 18.66
N ALA A 241 -11.20 -13.20 18.11
CA ALA A 241 -9.90 -13.68 18.59
C ALA A 241 -8.97 -12.52 18.98
N LEU A 242 -8.10 -12.76 19.95
CA LEU A 242 -7.07 -11.83 20.40
C LEU A 242 -5.71 -12.53 20.46
N ILE A 243 -4.68 -11.88 19.93
CA ILE A 243 -3.28 -12.25 20.11
C ILE A 243 -2.58 -11.06 20.75
N THR A 244 -1.78 -11.30 21.79
CA THR A 244 -0.93 -10.29 22.41
C THR A 244 0.54 -10.70 22.34
N LEU A 245 1.45 -9.74 22.19
CA LEU A 245 2.90 -9.97 22.17
C LEU A 245 3.61 -8.89 22.99
N SER A 246 4.43 -9.29 23.96
CA SER A 246 5.31 -8.36 24.67
C SER A 246 6.64 -8.13 23.94
N GLU A 247 7.38 -7.08 24.29
CA GLU A 247 8.71 -6.83 23.72
C GLU A 247 9.67 -7.99 23.97
N ALA A 248 9.65 -8.55 25.18
CA ALA A 248 10.49 -9.71 25.52
C ALA A 248 10.15 -10.95 24.66
N GLU A 249 8.87 -11.14 24.29
CA GLU A 249 8.45 -12.20 23.38
C GLU A 249 8.92 -11.91 21.95
N LEU A 250 8.81 -10.67 21.47
CA LEU A 250 9.32 -10.27 20.15
C LEU A 250 10.83 -10.48 20.06
N GLU A 251 11.59 -10.04 21.07
CA GLU A 251 13.04 -10.23 21.16
C GLU A 251 13.44 -11.70 21.17
N GLN A 252 12.70 -12.55 21.90
CA GLN A 252 12.94 -14.00 21.93
C GLN A 252 12.92 -14.63 20.53
N PHE A 253 12.13 -14.09 19.61
CA PHE A 253 12.03 -14.58 18.25
C PHE A 253 12.91 -13.83 17.26
N HIS A 254 13.77 -12.90 17.69
CA HIS A 254 14.58 -12.04 16.81
C HIS A 254 13.70 -11.27 15.80
N TYR A 255 12.62 -10.67 16.32
CA TYR A 255 11.66 -9.91 15.53
C TYR A 255 12.32 -8.77 14.74
N HIS A 256 11.92 -8.65 13.48
CA HIS A 256 12.12 -7.46 12.67
C HIS A 256 10.79 -6.79 12.29
N PRO A 257 10.76 -5.47 12.05
CA PRO A 257 9.58 -4.81 11.50
C PRO A 257 9.00 -5.55 10.29
N GLY A 258 7.71 -5.86 10.34
CA GLY A 258 7.02 -6.66 9.32
C GLY A 258 6.85 -8.16 9.66
N ASP A 259 7.56 -8.70 10.65
CA ASP A 259 7.42 -10.13 10.99
C ASP A 259 6.04 -10.50 11.55
N THR A 260 5.33 -9.53 12.13
CA THR A 260 3.96 -9.69 12.60
C THR A 260 2.89 -9.48 11.52
N GLU A 261 3.30 -9.05 10.32
CA GLU A 261 2.38 -8.73 9.23
C GLU A 261 1.59 -9.97 8.80
N GLY A 262 0.29 -9.80 8.60
CA GLY A 262 -0.63 -10.87 8.25
C GLY A 262 -1.06 -11.80 9.40
N ILE A 263 -0.37 -11.83 10.56
CA ILE A 263 -0.72 -12.75 11.67
C ILE A 263 -2.14 -12.49 12.19
N VAL A 264 -2.54 -11.22 12.26
CA VAL A 264 -3.89 -10.81 12.68
C VAL A 264 -5.00 -11.41 11.81
N ASN A 265 -4.73 -11.81 10.57
CA ASN A 265 -5.74 -12.41 9.69
C ASN A 265 -5.99 -13.89 10.01
N LEU A 266 -4.99 -14.61 10.53
CA LEU A 266 -5.02 -16.06 10.68
C LEU A 266 -6.17 -16.56 11.58
N PRO A 267 -6.49 -15.91 12.73
CA PRO A 267 -7.62 -16.36 13.56
C PRO A 267 -8.97 -16.34 12.86
N MET A 268 -9.19 -15.48 11.86
CA MET A 268 -10.44 -15.44 11.08
C MET A 268 -10.62 -16.66 10.15
N SER A 269 -9.61 -17.52 10.01
CA SER A 269 -9.78 -18.82 9.36
C SER A 269 -10.52 -19.85 10.22
N ILE A 270 -10.71 -19.55 11.51
CA ILE A 270 -11.49 -20.38 12.43
C ILE A 270 -12.98 -20.14 12.16
N SER A 271 -13.72 -21.22 11.90
CA SER A 271 -15.17 -21.15 11.68
C SER A 271 -15.88 -20.39 12.80
N GLY A 272 -16.60 -19.33 12.43
CA GLY A 272 -17.36 -18.50 13.37
C GLY A 272 -16.56 -17.40 14.04
N ILE A 273 -15.31 -17.12 13.63
CA ILE A 273 -14.56 -15.94 14.04
C ILE A 273 -14.60 -14.91 12.91
N TYR A 274 -15.15 -13.73 13.18
CA TYR A 274 -15.33 -12.66 12.20
C TYR A 274 -14.55 -11.39 12.55
N PHE A 275 -13.93 -11.34 13.73
CA PHE A 275 -13.10 -10.23 14.19
C PHE A 275 -11.83 -10.75 14.86
N SER A 276 -10.71 -10.11 14.58
CA SER A 276 -9.40 -10.49 15.11
C SER A 276 -8.60 -9.25 15.48
N CYS A 277 -7.96 -9.32 16.65
CA CYS A 277 -7.10 -8.28 17.19
C CYS A 277 -5.71 -8.85 17.46
N LEU A 278 -4.68 -8.15 17.01
CA LEU A 278 -3.28 -8.38 17.41
C LEU A 278 -2.79 -7.12 18.11
N MET A 279 -2.35 -7.26 19.36
CA MET A 279 -1.73 -6.20 20.15
C MET A 279 -0.27 -6.54 20.36
N ARG A 280 0.64 -5.62 20.04
CA ARG A 280 2.07 -5.80 20.34
C ARG A 280 2.65 -4.57 21.00
N GLU A 281 3.55 -4.77 21.96
CA GLU A 281 4.33 -3.68 22.54
C GLU A 281 5.30 -3.10 21.49
N GLU A 282 5.50 -1.78 21.55
CA GLU A 282 6.38 -0.99 20.69
C GLU A 282 6.87 0.24 21.47
N GLY A 283 7.93 0.07 22.26
CA GLY A 283 8.44 1.06 23.19
C GLY A 283 7.44 1.38 24.30
N ASP A 284 7.11 2.66 24.43
CA ASP A 284 6.11 3.15 25.39
C ASP A 284 4.66 2.99 24.91
N LYS A 285 4.45 2.33 23.76
CA LYS A 285 3.16 2.21 23.09
C LYS A 285 2.78 0.75 22.88
N VAL A 286 1.50 0.54 22.58
CA VAL A 286 0.99 -0.74 22.08
C VAL A 286 0.39 -0.49 20.70
N LYS A 287 0.94 -1.17 19.68
CA LYS A 287 0.37 -1.18 18.34
C LYS A 287 -0.76 -2.20 18.29
N ILE A 288 -1.92 -1.74 17.83
CA ILE A 288 -3.11 -2.57 17.69
C ILE A 288 -3.40 -2.74 16.19
N SER A 289 -3.45 -3.98 15.74
CA SER A 289 -3.91 -4.35 14.41
C SER A 289 -5.25 -5.03 14.54
N LEU A 290 -6.24 -4.52 13.83
CA LEU A 290 -7.60 -5.03 13.82
C LEU A 290 -7.96 -5.50 12.41
N ARG A 291 -8.66 -6.63 12.32
CA ARG A 291 -9.19 -7.19 11.08
C ARG A 291 -10.57 -7.79 11.31
N SER A 292 -11.43 -7.68 10.30
CA SER A 292 -12.74 -8.31 10.29
C SER A 292 -13.04 -8.99 8.96
N GLN A 293 -13.94 -9.97 9.02
CA GLN A 293 -14.57 -10.59 7.85
C GLN A 293 -16.02 -10.13 7.75
N GLY A 294 -16.50 -9.89 6.53
CA GLY A 294 -17.86 -9.43 6.29
C GLY A 294 -18.03 -7.94 6.61
N ALA A 295 -19.11 -7.59 7.32
CA ALA A 295 -19.52 -6.19 7.51
C ALA A 295 -19.14 -5.59 8.87
N PHE A 296 -18.37 -6.30 9.71
CA PHE A 296 -18.02 -5.79 11.03
C PHE A 296 -17.08 -4.56 10.91
N PRO A 297 -17.45 -3.38 11.43
CA PRO A 297 -16.77 -2.12 11.13
C PRO A 297 -15.53 -1.93 12.00
N THR A 298 -14.41 -2.49 11.58
CA THR A 298 -13.13 -2.40 12.28
C THR A 298 -12.70 -0.95 12.56
N ASN A 299 -12.98 -0.03 11.63
CA ASN A 299 -12.68 1.40 11.78
C ASN A 299 -13.44 2.07 12.93
N GLN A 300 -14.66 1.61 13.25
CA GLN A 300 -15.43 2.16 14.38
C GLN A 300 -14.88 1.69 15.73
N VAL A 301 -14.25 0.51 15.79
CA VAL A 301 -13.59 0.01 17.01
C VAL A 301 -12.26 0.72 17.26
N ALA A 302 -11.60 1.17 16.19
CA ALA A 302 -10.32 1.88 16.28
C ALA A 302 -10.45 3.36 16.69
N ALA A 303 -11.62 3.97 16.49
CA ALA A 303 -11.92 5.37 16.78
C ALA A 303 -12.28 5.60 18.25
#